data_AF-A0A367ZCF5-F1
#
_entry.id   AF-A0A367ZCF5-F1
#
_cell.length_a   1.000
_cell.length_b   1.000
_cell.length_c   1.000
_cell.angle_alpha   90.00
_cell.angle_beta   90.00
_cell.angle_gamma   90.00
#
_symmetry.space_group_name_H-M   'P 1'
#
loop_
_entity.id
_entity.type
_entity.pdbx_description
1 polymer ?
#
loop_
_entity_poly.entity_id
_entity_poly.type
_entity_poly.pdbx_seq_one_letter_code
_entity_poly.pdbx_strand_id
1 'polypeptide(L)'
;MTESNVAPAPLTKEECLAAIRRPGGSFPFEVVSEIAARREEFLPEMLNILQEAANDPHRIMDQESYRTRLIALHLLAEWREKRAYPIILKAFSLPKDECYDFWGDAIDSLGKFIISTFDGDLESLIAFIRNREHDQYARICAFYGLCSLYLFGMLPRDRFLAITRDLLAEFDPAKTYDDTDWTYFSGVVAGCAQLRVPELEPLVKRLFDHDMIDSWWVTFECFKKGMANPQIEEETRANAQFTPVTSACEELKTWYGGRELDKNAWKRDYELSSEDDDDIPEELDLPPPPPPEKYPGTGRNEPCPCGSGKKYKKCCLT
;
A
#
# COMPACT_ATOMS: atom_id res chain seq x y z
N MET A 1 -0.35 -46.44 17.90
CA MET A 1 0.44 -45.41 18.59
C MET A 1 -0.04 -44.08 18.03
N THR A 2 -0.82 -43.34 18.83
CA THR A 2 -1.35 -42.04 18.44
C THR A 2 -0.22 -41.04 18.53
N GLU A 3 0.25 -40.54 17.38
CA GLU A 3 1.13 -39.38 17.33
C GLU A 3 0.41 -38.23 18.04
N SER A 4 0.94 -37.88 19.20
CA SER A 4 0.52 -36.70 19.95
C SER A 4 0.85 -35.51 19.07
N ASN A 5 -0.17 -34.97 18.41
CA ASN A 5 -0.10 -33.72 17.65
C ASN A 5 0.05 -32.57 18.66
N VAL A 6 1.24 -32.47 19.26
CA VAL A 6 1.62 -31.35 20.11
C VAL A 6 1.74 -30.16 19.16
N ALA A 7 0.90 -29.15 19.35
CA ALA A 7 1.04 -27.90 18.62
C ALA A 7 2.50 -27.42 18.77
N PRO A 8 3.18 -27.05 17.68
CA PRO A 8 4.56 -26.61 17.75
C PRO A 8 4.71 -25.48 18.77
N ALA A 9 5.84 -25.45 19.46
CA ALA A 9 6.12 -24.39 20.43
C ALA A 9 5.99 -23.01 19.75
N PRO A 10 5.42 -22.00 20.42
CA PRO A 10 5.34 -20.64 19.90
C PRO A 10 6.74 -20.11 19.61
N LEU A 11 6.84 -19.27 18.59
CA LEU A 11 8.10 -18.72 18.12
C LEU A 11 8.67 -17.74 19.14
N THR A 12 9.98 -17.62 19.18
CA THR A 12 10.64 -16.56 19.92
C THR A 12 10.37 -15.20 19.28
N LYS A 13 10.59 -14.11 20.03
CA LYS A 13 10.43 -12.75 19.50
C LYS A 13 11.36 -12.52 18.31
N GLU A 14 12.59 -12.99 18.44
CA GLU A 14 13.65 -12.87 17.45
C GLU A 14 13.29 -13.62 16.16
N GLU A 15 12.78 -14.85 16.27
CA GLU A 15 12.29 -15.62 15.12
C GLU A 15 11.14 -14.90 14.40
N CYS A 16 10.16 -14.37 15.13
CA CYS A 16 9.06 -13.60 14.54
C CYS A 16 9.56 -12.36 13.79
N LEU A 17 10.47 -11.58 14.39
CA LEU A 17 11.03 -10.37 13.77
C LEU A 17 11.89 -10.70 12.55
N ALA A 18 12.68 -11.77 12.62
CA ALA A 18 13.47 -12.24 11.49
C ALA A 18 12.57 -12.65 10.33
N ALA A 19 11.48 -13.37 10.61
CA ALA A 19 10.56 -13.85 9.58
C ALA A 19 9.84 -12.71 8.83
N ILE A 20 9.38 -11.66 9.53
CA ILE A 20 8.71 -10.53 8.85
C ILE A 20 9.69 -9.64 8.08
N ARG A 21 10.96 -9.60 8.48
CA ARG A 21 12.03 -8.82 7.83
C ARG A 21 12.71 -9.55 6.67
N ARG A 22 12.49 -10.86 6.55
CA ARG A 22 13.17 -11.67 5.54
C ARG A 22 12.82 -11.19 4.13
N PRO A 23 13.82 -10.90 3.28
CA PRO A 23 13.58 -10.61 1.87
C PRO A 23 13.17 -11.85 1.09
N GLY A 24 12.30 -11.68 0.09
CA GLY A 24 11.84 -12.80 -0.75
C GLY A 24 11.02 -13.84 0.02
N GLY A 25 10.75 -14.99 -0.58
CA GLY A 25 9.99 -16.08 0.04
C GLY A 25 8.47 -15.86 0.13
N SER A 26 7.79 -16.82 0.77
CA SER A 26 6.36 -16.77 1.02
C SER A 26 6.01 -15.71 2.08
N PHE A 27 4.80 -15.15 2.00
CA PHE A 27 4.33 -14.19 3.01
C PHE A 27 4.04 -14.93 4.33
N PRO A 28 4.59 -14.50 5.48
CA PRO A 28 4.54 -15.28 6.72
C PRO A 28 3.24 -15.03 7.52
N PHE A 29 2.09 -15.47 6.99
CA PHE A 29 0.77 -15.21 7.59
C PHE A 29 0.62 -15.73 9.02
N GLU A 30 1.17 -16.91 9.33
CA GLU A 30 1.15 -17.49 10.66
C GLU A 30 1.93 -16.64 11.65
N VAL A 31 3.11 -16.15 11.23
CA VAL A 31 3.94 -15.27 12.06
C VAL A 31 3.22 -13.94 12.31
N VAL A 32 2.60 -13.35 11.29
CA VAL A 32 1.80 -12.13 11.48
C VAL A 32 0.66 -12.36 12.47
N SER A 33 -0.01 -13.52 12.41
CA SER A 33 -1.07 -13.88 13.35
C SER A 33 -0.54 -14.07 14.78
N GLU A 34 0.63 -14.67 14.92
CA GLU A 34 1.29 -14.85 16.22
C GLU A 34 1.73 -13.50 16.82
N ILE A 35 2.31 -12.61 16.00
CA ILE A 35 2.65 -11.24 16.41
C ILE A 35 1.38 -10.50 16.85
N ALA A 36 0.29 -10.58 16.06
CA ALA A 36 -0.99 -9.93 16.38
C ALA A 36 -1.51 -10.35 17.77
N ALA A 37 -1.34 -11.62 18.15
CA ALA A 37 -1.74 -12.15 19.45
C ALA A 37 -0.83 -11.72 20.62
N ARG A 38 0.39 -11.22 20.36
CA ARG A 38 1.42 -10.84 21.35
C ARG A 38 1.69 -9.34 21.36
N ARG A 39 0.62 -8.53 21.27
CA ARG A 39 0.68 -7.06 21.15
C ARG A 39 1.74 -6.40 22.04
N GLU A 40 1.69 -6.62 23.36
CA GLU A 40 2.54 -5.90 24.32
C GLU A 40 4.03 -6.09 24.06
N GLU A 41 4.41 -7.25 23.53
CA GLU A 41 5.79 -7.62 23.25
C GLU A 41 6.33 -7.01 21.94
N PHE A 42 5.48 -6.90 20.92
CA PHE A 42 5.86 -6.44 19.58
C PHE A 42 5.48 -4.98 19.28
N LEU A 43 4.60 -4.38 20.07
CA LEU A 43 4.14 -3.00 19.88
C LEU A 43 5.29 -1.98 19.78
N PRO A 44 6.35 -2.02 20.62
CA PRO A 44 7.49 -1.11 20.48
C PRO A 44 8.21 -1.25 19.14
N GLU A 45 8.37 -2.49 18.65
CA GLU A 45 9.05 -2.79 17.38
C GLU A 45 8.23 -2.31 16.19
N MET A 46 6.91 -2.55 16.19
CA MET A 46 6.03 -2.11 15.10
C MET A 46 5.98 -0.58 15.01
N LEU A 47 5.93 0.11 16.15
CA LEU A 47 6.04 1.57 16.19
C LEU A 47 7.41 2.04 15.66
N ASN A 48 8.50 1.38 16.02
CA ASN A 48 9.84 1.74 15.55
C ASN A 48 9.97 1.58 14.03
N ILE A 49 9.47 0.47 13.47
CA ILE A 49 9.45 0.23 12.01
C ILE A 49 8.69 1.35 11.29
N LEU A 50 7.49 1.71 11.79
CA LEU A 50 6.70 2.78 11.17
C LEU A 50 7.36 4.16 11.36
N GLN A 51 8.03 4.39 12.48
CA GLN A 51 8.74 5.63 12.75
C GLN A 51 9.97 5.80 11.84
N GLU A 52 10.68 4.72 11.54
CA GLU A 52 11.77 4.70 10.54
C GLU A 52 11.21 5.03 9.15
N ALA A 53 10.08 4.42 8.77
CA ALA A 53 9.40 4.74 7.51
C ALA A 53 8.99 6.22 7.40
N ALA A 54 8.59 6.84 8.51
CA ALA A 54 8.21 8.25 8.55
C ALA A 54 9.40 9.22 8.59
N ASN A 55 10.59 8.78 9.02
CA ASN A 55 11.75 9.65 9.22
C ASN A 55 12.76 9.54 8.08
N ASP A 56 13.01 8.33 7.58
CA ASP A 56 14.06 8.03 6.62
C ASP A 56 13.53 7.15 5.45
N PRO A 57 12.49 7.59 4.72
CA PRO A 57 11.81 6.81 3.68
C PRO A 57 12.78 6.30 2.59
N HIS A 58 13.73 7.14 2.15
CA HIS A 58 14.70 6.77 1.11
C HIS A 58 15.68 5.68 1.54
N ARG A 59 15.87 5.45 2.86
CA ARG A 59 16.73 4.38 3.37
C ARG A 59 16.08 3.01 3.21
N ILE A 60 14.75 2.95 3.18
CA ILE A 60 13.96 1.72 3.18
C ILE A 60 13.05 1.60 1.95
N MET A 61 13.39 2.27 0.86
CA MET A 61 12.58 2.30 -0.37
C MET A 61 12.58 0.96 -1.13
N ASP A 62 13.41 0.00 -0.72
CA ASP A 62 13.50 -1.33 -1.33
C ASP A 62 12.26 -2.21 -1.03
N GLN A 63 12.08 -3.25 -1.87
CA GLN A 63 10.96 -4.19 -1.78
C GLN A 63 11.01 -5.11 -0.57
N GLU A 64 12.20 -5.32 0.01
CA GLU A 64 12.39 -6.17 1.19
C GLU A 64 11.82 -5.48 2.43
N SER A 65 12.13 -4.19 2.54
CA SER A 65 11.58 -3.29 3.55
C SER A 65 10.07 -3.06 3.37
N TYR A 66 9.53 -3.16 2.15
CA TYR A 66 8.10 -2.90 1.86
C TYR A 66 7.18 -3.80 2.64
N ARG A 67 7.47 -5.10 2.64
CA ARG A 67 6.70 -6.08 3.40
C ARG A 67 6.68 -5.77 4.89
N THR A 68 7.84 -5.46 5.46
CA THR A 68 8.00 -5.21 6.89
C THR A 68 7.19 -4.00 7.34
N ARG A 69 7.26 -2.88 6.60
CA ARG A 69 6.49 -1.67 6.93
C ARG A 69 4.99 -1.88 6.74
N LEU A 70 4.58 -2.65 5.73
CA LEU A 70 3.17 -2.96 5.49
C LEU A 70 2.59 -3.81 6.62
N ILE A 71 3.32 -4.82 7.11
CA ILE A 71 2.93 -5.64 8.26
C ILE A 71 2.77 -4.77 9.51
N ALA A 72 3.76 -3.93 9.82
CA ALA A 72 3.71 -3.05 10.98
C ALA A 72 2.51 -2.09 10.94
N LEU A 73 2.24 -1.49 9.78
CA LEU A 73 1.12 -0.57 9.57
C LEU A 73 -0.24 -1.26 9.84
N HIS A 74 -0.44 -2.47 9.32
CA HIS A 74 -1.67 -3.22 9.53
C HIS A 74 -1.84 -3.69 10.98
N LEU A 75 -0.77 -4.16 11.64
CA LEU A 75 -0.82 -4.59 13.04
C LEU A 75 -1.14 -3.42 13.98
N LEU A 76 -0.49 -2.26 13.79
CA LEU A 76 -0.79 -1.05 14.56
C LEU A 76 -2.24 -0.60 14.38
N ALA A 77 -2.77 -0.72 13.16
CA ALA A 77 -4.17 -0.45 12.87
C ALA A 77 -5.10 -1.44 13.57
N GLU A 78 -4.87 -2.75 13.46
CA GLU A 78 -5.65 -3.79 14.15
C GLU A 78 -5.70 -3.53 15.66
N TRP A 79 -4.55 -3.23 16.27
CA TRP A 79 -4.44 -2.93 17.70
C TRP A 79 -5.01 -1.57 18.12
N ARG A 80 -5.52 -0.77 17.18
CA ARG A 80 -6.03 0.59 17.40
C ARG A 80 -5.02 1.49 18.12
N GLU A 81 -3.74 1.36 17.76
CA GLU A 81 -2.66 2.08 18.44
C GLU A 81 -2.67 3.56 18.03
N LYS A 82 -3.16 4.42 18.92
CA LYS A 82 -3.29 5.86 18.69
C LYS A 82 -1.97 6.58 18.44
N ARG A 83 -0.86 6.11 19.03
CA ARG A 83 0.46 6.71 18.77
C ARG A 83 0.91 6.54 17.32
N ALA A 84 0.35 5.59 16.59
CA ALA A 84 0.66 5.40 15.18
C ALA A 84 0.05 6.49 14.30
N TYR A 85 -1.07 7.10 14.69
CA TYR A 85 -1.79 8.09 13.87
C TYR A 85 -0.92 9.24 13.33
N PRO A 86 -0.21 10.03 14.16
CA PRO A 86 0.66 11.09 13.65
C PRO A 86 1.84 10.54 12.82
N ILE A 87 2.30 9.32 13.11
CA ILE A 87 3.37 8.67 12.36
C ILE A 87 2.87 8.27 10.96
N ILE A 88 1.65 7.75 10.86
CA ILE A 88 0.98 7.40 9.60
C ILE A 88 0.84 8.66 8.73
N LEU A 89 0.26 9.73 9.27
CA LEU A 89 0.12 10.98 8.50
C LEU A 89 1.49 11.45 7.98
N LYS A 90 2.52 11.46 8.84
CA LYS A 90 3.87 11.84 8.43
C LYS A 90 4.44 10.91 7.34
N ALA A 91 4.29 9.59 7.48
CA ALA A 91 4.85 8.62 6.54
C ALA A 91 4.17 8.65 5.16
N PHE A 92 2.90 9.05 5.09
CA PHE A 92 2.16 9.26 3.84
C PHE A 92 2.26 10.70 3.31
N SER A 93 3.02 11.58 3.96
CA SER A 93 3.23 12.98 3.54
C SER A 93 4.34 13.12 2.47
N LEU A 94 4.78 12.01 1.86
CA LEU A 94 5.81 12.05 0.83
C LEU A 94 5.31 12.87 -0.38
N PRO A 95 6.20 13.63 -1.06
CA PRO A 95 5.80 14.48 -2.17
C PRO A 95 5.31 13.64 -3.34
N LYS A 96 4.13 13.98 -3.89
CA LYS A 96 3.59 13.46 -5.15
C LYS A 96 3.93 11.97 -5.40
N ASP A 97 4.55 11.66 -6.53
CA ASP A 97 4.81 10.29 -6.99
C ASP A 97 5.68 9.48 -6.01
N GLU A 98 6.49 10.11 -5.15
CA GLU A 98 7.31 9.38 -4.17
C GLU A 98 6.46 8.63 -3.14
N CYS A 99 5.26 9.13 -2.84
CA CYS A 99 4.35 8.43 -1.94
C CYS A 99 3.93 7.09 -2.55
N TYR A 100 3.57 7.10 -3.84
CA TYR A 100 3.19 5.90 -4.57
C TYR A 100 4.37 4.95 -4.76
N ASP A 101 5.57 5.46 -5.06
CA ASP A 101 6.76 4.63 -5.14
C ASP A 101 7.08 3.93 -3.81
N PHE A 102 6.77 4.58 -2.69
CA PHE A 102 7.07 4.06 -1.36
C PHE A 102 6.01 3.11 -0.79
N TRP A 103 4.73 3.47 -0.94
CA TRP A 103 3.59 2.75 -0.38
C TRP A 103 2.84 1.88 -1.40
N GLY A 104 3.04 2.11 -2.70
CA GLY A 104 2.30 1.44 -3.76
C GLY A 104 0.80 1.49 -3.51
N ASP A 105 0.16 0.34 -3.72
CA ASP A 105 -1.29 0.18 -3.52
C ASP A 105 -1.72 0.49 -2.08
N ALA A 106 -0.83 0.44 -1.07
CA ALA A 106 -1.16 0.69 0.35
C ALA A 106 -1.78 2.07 0.59
N ILE A 107 -1.58 3.02 -0.34
CA ILE A 107 -2.26 4.32 -0.37
C ILE A 107 -3.78 4.16 -0.33
N ASP A 108 -4.35 3.19 -1.06
CA ASP A 108 -5.79 2.96 -1.13
C ASP A 108 -6.40 2.55 0.22
N SER A 109 -5.56 2.06 1.14
CA SER A 109 -5.96 1.69 2.50
C SER A 109 -5.65 2.75 3.55
N LEU A 110 -5.12 3.92 3.17
CA LEU A 110 -4.81 5.00 4.11
C LEU A 110 -6.02 5.41 4.96
N GLY A 111 -7.21 5.48 4.36
CA GLY A 111 -8.45 5.75 5.08
C GLY A 111 -8.73 4.74 6.20
N LYS A 112 -8.45 3.46 5.98
CA LYS A 112 -8.59 2.38 6.97
C LYS A 112 -7.62 2.58 8.13
N PHE A 113 -6.36 2.93 7.85
CA PHE A 113 -5.36 3.15 8.89
C PHE A 113 -5.69 4.37 9.74
N ILE A 114 -6.21 5.44 9.12
CA ILE A 114 -6.69 6.64 9.79
C ILE A 114 -7.85 6.31 10.75
N ILE A 115 -8.94 5.69 10.27
CA ILE A 115 -10.08 5.36 11.15
C ILE A 115 -9.69 4.39 12.26
N SER A 116 -8.74 3.50 11.99
CA SER A 116 -8.26 2.50 12.97
C SER A 116 -7.44 3.14 14.10
N THR A 117 -6.64 4.16 13.80
CA THR A 117 -5.66 4.71 14.74
C THR A 117 -6.01 6.10 15.25
N PHE A 118 -7.09 6.72 14.76
CA PHE A 118 -7.46 8.11 15.06
C PHE A 118 -7.35 8.45 16.55
N ASP A 119 -6.50 9.42 16.86
CA ASP A 119 -6.19 9.84 18.22
C ASP A 119 -7.08 11.00 18.71
N GLY A 120 -7.76 11.68 17.79
CA GLY A 120 -8.58 12.86 18.04
C GLY A 120 -8.09 14.12 17.34
N ASP A 121 -6.88 14.14 16.78
CA ASP A 121 -6.32 15.30 16.09
C ASP A 121 -6.87 15.44 14.66
N LEU A 122 -8.07 15.98 14.58
CA LEU A 122 -8.76 16.26 13.33
C LEU A 122 -8.07 17.34 12.49
N GLU A 123 -7.38 18.29 13.12
CA GLU A 123 -6.78 19.43 12.42
C GLU A 123 -5.57 18.98 11.59
N SER A 124 -4.76 18.04 12.11
CA SER A 124 -3.69 17.40 11.34
C SER A 124 -4.22 16.63 10.13
N LEU A 125 -5.37 15.94 10.25
CA LEU A 125 -6.02 15.29 9.11
C LEU A 125 -6.44 16.29 8.03
N ILE A 126 -7.09 17.39 8.44
CA ILE A 126 -7.55 18.43 7.53
C ILE A 126 -6.36 19.07 6.81
N ALA A 127 -5.29 19.40 7.54
CA ALA A 127 -4.07 19.94 6.98
C ALA A 127 -3.44 18.97 5.97
N PHE A 128 -3.41 17.66 6.27
CA PHE A 128 -2.92 16.63 5.38
C PHE A 128 -3.71 16.57 4.07
N ILE A 129 -5.05 16.55 4.15
CA ILE A 129 -5.94 16.50 2.97
C ILE A 129 -5.78 17.74 2.08
N ARG A 130 -5.61 18.92 2.69
CA ARG A 130 -5.48 20.21 1.99
C ARG A 130 -4.13 20.41 1.31
N ASN A 131 -3.07 19.79 1.80
CA ASN A 131 -1.73 20.07 1.32
C ASN A 131 -1.53 19.54 -0.12
N ARG A 132 -1.46 20.44 -1.10
CA ARG A 132 -1.28 20.11 -2.52
C ARG A 132 0.10 19.51 -2.85
N GLU A 133 1.06 19.57 -1.93
CA GLU A 133 2.37 18.93 -2.09
C GLU A 133 2.33 17.41 -1.83
N HIS A 134 1.31 16.93 -1.09
CA HIS A 134 1.12 15.49 -0.90
C HIS A 134 0.53 14.85 -2.16
N ASP A 135 0.81 13.57 -2.33
CA ASP A 135 0.18 12.73 -3.34
C ASP A 135 -1.36 12.85 -3.35
N GLN A 136 -1.94 13.01 -4.54
CA GLN A 136 -3.37 13.20 -4.71
C GLN A 136 -4.20 12.00 -4.22
N TYR A 137 -3.72 10.77 -4.40
CA TYR A 137 -4.42 9.57 -3.93
C TYR A 137 -4.32 9.43 -2.41
N ALA A 138 -3.18 9.78 -1.80
CA ALA A 138 -3.06 9.85 -0.35
C ALA A 138 -4.04 10.88 0.23
N ARG A 139 -4.16 12.06 -0.38
CA ARG A 139 -5.15 13.08 0.04
C ARG A 139 -6.60 12.58 -0.09
N ILE A 140 -6.93 11.90 -1.19
CA ILE A 140 -8.27 11.31 -1.42
C ILE A 140 -8.55 10.22 -0.38
N CYS A 141 -7.62 9.31 -0.13
CA CYS A 141 -7.81 8.21 0.80
C CYS A 141 -7.82 8.71 2.26
N ALA A 142 -7.11 9.78 2.58
CA ALA A 142 -7.25 10.48 3.86
C ALA A 142 -8.64 11.12 4.01
N PHE A 143 -9.20 11.68 2.93
CA PHE A 143 -10.60 12.13 2.91
C PHE A 143 -11.58 10.97 3.09
N TYR A 144 -11.31 9.77 2.56
CA TYR A 144 -12.12 8.59 2.87
C TYR A 144 -12.03 8.18 4.35
N GLY A 145 -10.86 8.35 4.98
CA GLY A 145 -10.73 8.24 6.44
C GLY A 145 -11.64 9.24 7.18
N LEU A 146 -11.76 10.48 6.71
CA LEU A 146 -12.70 11.47 7.24
C LEU A 146 -14.16 11.03 7.07
N CYS A 147 -14.52 10.47 5.90
CA CYS A 147 -15.84 9.87 5.68
C CYS A 147 -16.11 8.73 6.66
N SER A 148 -15.13 7.85 6.90
CA SER A 148 -15.24 6.77 7.90
C SER A 148 -15.43 7.31 9.31
N LEU A 149 -14.70 8.36 9.71
CA LEU A 149 -14.89 8.99 11.02
C LEU A 149 -16.34 9.48 11.21
N TYR A 150 -16.95 10.03 10.16
CA TYR A 150 -18.37 10.37 10.16
C TYR A 150 -19.28 9.12 10.24
N LEU A 151 -19.07 8.14 9.36
CA LEU A 151 -19.91 6.93 9.26
C LEU A 151 -19.94 6.07 10.54
N PHE A 152 -18.83 6.07 11.28
CA PHE A 152 -18.66 5.34 12.54
C PHE A 152 -18.93 6.21 13.79
N GLY A 153 -19.46 7.43 13.60
CA GLY A 153 -19.91 8.29 14.71
C GLY A 153 -18.80 8.94 15.53
N MET A 154 -17.57 8.95 15.01
CA MET A 154 -16.41 9.60 15.65
C MET A 154 -16.32 11.09 15.28
N LEU A 155 -17.00 11.51 14.21
CA LEU A 155 -17.10 12.90 13.77
C LEU A 155 -18.58 13.31 13.61
N PRO A 156 -19.07 14.34 14.31
CA PRO A 156 -20.44 14.82 14.15
C PRO A 156 -20.72 15.32 12.72
N ARG A 157 -21.93 15.07 12.22
CA ARG A 157 -22.36 15.42 10.86
C ARG A 157 -22.09 16.89 10.50
N ASP A 158 -22.44 17.83 11.38
CA ASP A 158 -22.25 19.26 11.11
C ASP A 158 -20.78 19.63 10.93
N ARG A 159 -19.88 18.98 11.68
CA ARG A 159 -18.44 19.17 11.55
C ARG A 159 -17.91 18.53 10.26
N PHE A 160 -18.33 17.32 9.94
CA PHE A 160 -18.01 16.67 8.66
C PHE A 160 -18.45 17.55 7.47
N LEU A 161 -19.70 17.99 7.45
CA LEU A 161 -20.25 18.85 6.40
C LEU A 161 -19.51 20.18 6.30
N ALA A 162 -19.11 20.78 7.43
CA ALA A 162 -18.32 22.02 7.42
C ALA A 162 -16.96 21.82 6.74
N ILE A 163 -16.22 20.77 7.14
CA ILE A 163 -14.90 20.46 6.57
C ILE A 163 -15.02 20.18 5.07
N THR A 164 -15.92 19.28 4.67
CA THR A 164 -16.07 18.90 3.26
C THR A 164 -16.55 20.08 2.42
N ARG A 165 -17.42 20.95 2.96
CA ARG A 165 -17.82 22.19 2.29
C ARG A 165 -16.61 23.08 2.02
N ASP A 166 -15.75 23.28 3.03
CA ASP A 166 -14.57 24.12 2.89
C ASP A 166 -13.60 23.55 1.84
N LEU A 167 -13.36 22.22 1.86
CA LEU A 167 -12.52 21.54 0.86
C LEU A 167 -13.05 21.72 -0.58
N LEU A 168 -14.35 21.55 -0.79
CA LEU A 168 -14.98 21.74 -2.11
C LEU A 168 -14.99 23.23 -2.53
N ALA A 169 -15.10 24.14 -1.55
CA ALA A 169 -15.12 25.59 -1.80
C ALA A 169 -13.73 26.16 -2.14
N GLU A 170 -12.64 25.42 -1.91
CA GLU A 170 -11.28 25.81 -2.35
C GLU A 170 -11.15 25.91 -3.87
N PHE A 171 -12.07 25.29 -4.62
CA PHE A 171 -12.18 25.48 -6.06
C PHE A 171 -12.53 26.93 -6.42
N ASP A 172 -11.67 27.52 -7.24
CA ASP A 172 -11.76 28.88 -7.74
C ASP A 172 -11.46 28.87 -9.25
N PRO A 173 -12.45 29.14 -10.13
CA PRO A 173 -12.28 29.20 -11.58
C PRO A 173 -11.20 30.18 -12.05
N ALA A 174 -10.74 31.12 -11.21
CA ALA A 174 -9.66 32.03 -11.55
C ALA A 174 -8.26 31.41 -11.38
N LYS A 175 -8.14 30.25 -10.72
CA LYS A 175 -6.86 29.56 -10.48
C LYS A 175 -6.55 28.56 -11.59
N THR A 176 -5.26 28.29 -11.76
CA THR A 176 -4.77 27.20 -12.61
C THR A 176 -4.69 25.91 -11.79
N TYR A 177 -5.16 24.83 -12.40
CA TYR A 177 -5.16 23.48 -11.84
C TYR A 177 -4.39 22.55 -12.76
N ASP A 178 -3.79 21.51 -12.19
CA ASP A 178 -3.18 20.42 -12.93
C ASP A 178 -3.97 19.11 -12.75
N ASP A 179 -3.49 18.04 -13.39
CA ASP A 179 -4.14 16.72 -13.37
C ASP A 179 -4.30 16.16 -11.94
N THR A 180 -3.40 16.52 -11.01
CA THR A 180 -3.47 16.06 -9.62
C THR A 180 -4.62 16.71 -8.86
N ASP A 181 -4.92 17.98 -9.16
CA ASP A 181 -6.07 18.67 -8.58
C ASP A 181 -7.39 18.11 -9.12
N TRP A 182 -7.45 17.80 -10.42
CA TRP A 182 -8.62 17.20 -11.05
C TRP A 182 -8.91 15.82 -10.44
N THR A 183 -7.87 15.02 -10.28
CA THR A 183 -7.91 13.71 -9.62
C THR A 183 -8.40 13.85 -8.18
N TYR A 184 -7.85 14.80 -7.42
CA TYR A 184 -8.23 15.09 -6.04
C TYR A 184 -9.72 15.46 -5.91
N PHE A 185 -10.23 16.44 -6.67
CA PHE A 185 -11.64 16.82 -6.60
C PHE A 185 -12.57 15.68 -7.02
N SER A 186 -12.16 14.89 -8.01
CA SER A 186 -12.91 13.69 -8.43
C SER A 186 -13.02 12.68 -7.29
N GLY A 187 -11.94 12.38 -6.58
CA GLY A 187 -11.96 11.49 -5.42
C GLY A 187 -12.80 12.03 -4.26
N VAL A 188 -12.72 13.34 -3.96
CA VAL A 188 -13.56 13.95 -2.92
C VAL A 188 -15.05 13.85 -3.27
N VAL A 189 -15.42 14.10 -4.54
CA VAL A 189 -16.80 13.95 -5.02
C VAL A 189 -17.23 12.48 -4.99
N ALA A 190 -16.34 11.53 -5.35
CA ALA A 190 -16.61 10.11 -5.27
C ALA A 190 -16.90 9.66 -3.83
N GLY A 191 -16.13 10.14 -2.85
CA GLY A 191 -16.39 9.91 -1.42
C GLY A 191 -17.72 10.52 -0.97
N CYS A 192 -18.07 11.73 -1.44
CA CYS A 192 -19.36 12.33 -1.16
C CYS A 192 -20.53 11.54 -1.77
N ALA A 193 -20.34 10.90 -2.92
CA ALA A 193 -21.35 10.04 -3.55
C ALA A 193 -21.63 8.75 -2.76
N GLN A 194 -20.76 8.37 -1.82
CA GLN A 194 -20.98 7.27 -0.88
C GLN A 194 -21.76 7.70 0.38
N LEU A 195 -22.19 8.96 0.47
CA LEU A 195 -22.83 9.51 1.66
C LEU A 195 -24.11 10.24 1.31
N ARG A 196 -25.01 10.40 2.28
CA ARG A 196 -26.25 11.15 2.09
C ARG A 196 -26.01 12.62 2.48
N VAL A 197 -25.44 13.40 1.56
CA VAL A 197 -24.99 14.80 1.81
C VAL A 197 -25.59 15.83 0.83
N PRO A 198 -26.93 15.99 0.81
CA PRO A 198 -27.59 16.95 -0.10
C PRO A 198 -27.13 18.40 0.10
N GLU A 199 -26.63 18.76 1.28
CA GLU A 199 -26.11 20.08 1.61
C GLU A 199 -24.86 20.47 0.77
N LEU A 200 -24.18 19.49 0.17
CA LEU A 200 -22.99 19.69 -0.66
C LEU A 200 -23.30 19.73 -2.16
N GLU A 201 -24.53 19.38 -2.58
CA GLU A 201 -24.92 19.32 -3.99
C GLU A 201 -24.57 20.59 -4.79
N PRO A 202 -24.82 21.83 -4.30
CA PRO A 202 -24.48 23.03 -5.07
C PRO A 202 -22.99 23.17 -5.38
N LEU A 203 -22.12 22.75 -4.45
CA LEU A 203 -20.66 22.79 -4.64
C LEU A 203 -20.18 21.67 -5.56
N VAL A 204 -20.75 20.47 -5.43
CA VAL A 204 -20.47 19.35 -6.33
C VAL A 204 -20.88 19.71 -7.76
N LYS A 205 -22.09 20.26 -7.95
CA LYS A 205 -22.57 20.72 -9.25
C LYS A 205 -21.66 21.78 -9.85
N ARG A 206 -21.18 22.74 -9.05
CA ARG A 206 -20.22 23.76 -9.49
C ARG A 206 -18.94 23.14 -10.06
N LEU A 207 -18.40 22.07 -9.47
CA LEU A 207 -17.21 21.40 -10.02
C LEU A 207 -17.51 20.76 -11.39
N PHE A 208 -18.67 20.10 -11.53
CA PHE A 208 -19.09 19.53 -12.82
C PHE A 208 -19.35 20.60 -13.88
N ASP A 209 -19.99 21.72 -13.53
CA ASP A 209 -20.26 22.82 -14.47
C ASP A 209 -18.98 23.48 -15.01
N HIS A 210 -17.85 23.29 -14.34
CA HIS A 210 -16.54 23.81 -14.70
C HIS A 210 -15.57 22.73 -15.20
N ASP A 211 -16.06 21.53 -15.52
CA ASP A 211 -15.26 20.40 -16.02
C ASP A 211 -14.08 20.00 -15.10
N MET A 212 -14.22 20.19 -13.78
CA MET A 212 -13.18 19.89 -12.79
C MET A 212 -13.20 18.45 -12.28
N ILE A 213 -14.04 17.59 -12.85
CA ILE A 213 -14.27 16.22 -12.40
C ILE A 213 -14.06 15.26 -13.57
N ASP A 214 -13.25 14.23 -13.35
CA ASP A 214 -13.10 13.14 -14.30
C ASP A 214 -14.35 12.25 -14.30
N SER A 215 -15.15 12.41 -15.35
CA SER A 215 -16.39 11.65 -15.57
C SER A 215 -16.18 10.14 -15.79
N TRP A 216 -14.96 9.68 -16.10
CA TRP A 216 -14.63 8.25 -16.13
C TRP A 216 -14.60 7.63 -14.73
N TRP A 217 -14.24 8.42 -13.73
CA TRP A 217 -14.21 7.98 -12.34
C TRP A 217 -15.56 8.20 -11.66
N VAL A 218 -16.10 9.41 -11.71
CA VAL A 218 -17.36 9.74 -11.02
C VAL A 218 -18.23 10.68 -11.86
N THR A 219 -19.51 10.35 -11.97
CA THR A 219 -20.48 11.19 -12.65
C THR A 219 -21.39 11.90 -11.66
N PHE A 220 -22.00 13.02 -12.07
CA PHE A 220 -23.01 13.69 -11.26
C PHE A 220 -24.22 12.80 -10.98
N GLU A 221 -24.50 11.84 -11.88
CA GLU A 221 -25.53 10.83 -11.67
C GLU A 221 -25.16 9.86 -10.54
N CYS A 222 -23.89 9.47 -10.39
CA CYS A 222 -23.44 8.67 -9.25
C CYS A 222 -23.73 9.41 -7.93
N PHE A 223 -23.43 10.71 -7.87
CA PHE A 223 -23.71 11.53 -6.69
C PHE A 223 -25.21 11.60 -6.38
N LYS A 224 -26.05 11.88 -7.37
CA LYS A 224 -27.52 11.90 -7.19
C LYS A 224 -28.09 10.54 -6.79
N LYS A 225 -27.59 9.44 -7.34
CA LYS A 225 -28.00 8.07 -6.96
C LYS A 225 -27.67 7.78 -5.51
N GLY A 226 -26.48 8.15 -5.04
CA GLY A 226 -26.09 8.05 -3.64
C GLY A 226 -27.07 8.81 -2.73
N MET A 227 -27.37 10.07 -3.05
CA MET A 227 -28.32 10.88 -2.28
C MET A 227 -29.75 10.30 -2.25
N ALA A 228 -30.18 9.71 -3.36
CA ALA A 228 -31.50 9.10 -3.48
C ALA A 228 -31.61 7.77 -2.72
N ASN A 229 -30.50 7.05 -2.52
CA ASN A 229 -30.47 5.78 -1.80
C ASN A 229 -30.52 6.01 -0.27
N PRO A 230 -31.60 5.60 0.43
CA PRO A 230 -31.68 5.74 1.88
C PRO A 230 -30.77 4.77 2.65
N GLN A 231 -30.25 3.71 2.00
CA GLN A 231 -29.34 2.72 2.59
C GLN A 231 -27.85 3.03 2.33
N ILE A 232 -27.52 4.07 1.56
CA ILE A 232 -26.15 4.29 1.08
C ILE A 232 -25.12 4.29 2.22
N GLU A 233 -25.38 4.99 3.33
CA GLU A 233 -24.42 5.05 4.44
C GLU A 233 -24.27 3.72 5.18
N GLU A 234 -25.30 2.86 5.18
CA GLU A 234 -25.22 1.50 5.73
C GLU A 234 -24.40 0.59 4.81
N GLU A 235 -24.65 0.66 3.50
CA GLU A 235 -23.87 -0.04 2.46
C GLU A 235 -22.39 0.38 2.50
N THR A 236 -22.11 1.67 2.60
CA THR A 236 -20.75 2.21 2.71
C THR A 236 -20.09 1.80 4.02
N ARG A 237 -20.82 1.73 5.14
CA ARG A 237 -20.29 1.21 6.41
C ARG A 237 -19.92 -0.29 6.32
N ALA A 238 -20.53 -1.04 5.41
CA ALA A 238 -20.20 -2.43 5.13
C ALA A 238 -19.11 -2.60 4.05
N ASN A 239 -18.73 -1.52 3.35
CA ASN A 239 -17.70 -1.55 2.33
C ASN A 239 -16.31 -1.58 2.98
N ALA A 240 -15.50 -2.57 2.59
CA ALA A 240 -14.16 -2.79 3.12
C ALA A 240 -13.27 -1.54 3.07
N GLN A 241 -13.43 -0.66 2.07
CA GLN A 241 -12.64 0.58 1.93
C GLN A 241 -12.88 1.58 3.08
N PHE A 242 -14.09 1.58 3.67
CA PHE A 242 -14.48 2.54 4.69
C PHE A 242 -14.45 1.95 6.11
N THR A 243 -14.19 0.65 6.25
CA THR A 243 -14.13 -0.02 7.56
C THR A 243 -12.72 0.04 8.16
N PRO A 244 -12.61 0.08 9.51
CA PRO A 244 -11.31 -0.05 10.16
C PRO A 244 -10.73 -1.46 9.98
N VAL A 245 -9.41 -1.59 10.08
CA VAL A 245 -8.69 -2.87 9.96
C VAL A 245 -9.11 -3.79 11.11
N THR A 246 -9.80 -4.89 10.86
CA THR A 246 -10.23 -5.83 11.92
C THR A 246 -9.25 -6.97 12.14
N SER A 247 -8.52 -7.36 11.10
CA SER A 247 -7.46 -8.37 11.14
C SER A 247 -6.41 -8.00 10.11
N ALA A 248 -5.19 -7.69 10.57
CA ALA A 248 -4.03 -7.42 9.75
C ALA A 248 -3.74 -8.62 8.84
N CYS A 249 -3.82 -9.83 9.40
CA CYS A 249 -3.54 -11.05 8.65
C CYS A 249 -4.53 -11.27 7.49
N GLU A 250 -5.84 -11.07 7.72
CA GLU A 250 -6.85 -11.26 6.65
C GLU A 250 -6.78 -10.17 5.56
N GLU A 251 -6.51 -8.91 5.94
CA GLU A 251 -6.22 -7.85 4.98
C GLU A 251 -5.01 -8.25 4.13
N LEU A 252 -3.87 -8.58 4.76
CA LEU A 252 -2.64 -8.96 4.06
C LEU A 252 -2.81 -10.24 3.20
N LYS A 253 -3.65 -11.20 3.59
CA LYS A 253 -3.96 -12.38 2.75
C LYS A 253 -4.62 -11.98 1.44
N THR A 254 -5.54 -11.02 1.48
CA THR A 254 -6.23 -10.53 0.29
C THR A 254 -5.24 -9.86 -0.66
N TRP A 255 -4.28 -9.11 -0.10
CA TRP A 255 -3.23 -8.42 -0.87
C TRP A 255 -2.26 -9.38 -1.56
N TYR A 256 -1.78 -10.40 -0.83
CA TYR A 256 -0.79 -11.34 -1.33
C TYR A 256 -1.39 -12.59 -2.01
N GLY A 257 -2.68 -12.54 -2.37
CA GLY A 257 -3.32 -13.57 -3.17
C GLY A 257 -3.56 -14.91 -2.44
N GLY A 258 -3.71 -14.86 -1.11
CA GLY A 258 -4.37 -15.88 -0.28
C GLY A 258 -4.05 -17.33 -0.61
N ARG A 259 -2.77 -17.71 -0.76
CA ARG A 259 -2.39 -19.12 -0.71
C ARG A 259 -2.09 -19.48 0.75
N GLU A 260 -2.87 -20.40 1.32
CA GLU A 260 -2.46 -21.13 2.52
C GLU A 260 -1.12 -21.80 2.19
N LEU A 261 -0.05 -21.26 2.77
CA LEU A 261 1.26 -21.88 2.70
C LEU A 261 1.52 -22.51 4.05
N ASP A 262 2.08 -23.72 3.98
CA ASP A 262 2.40 -24.58 5.11
C ASP A 262 2.96 -23.77 6.29
N LYS A 263 2.38 -23.96 7.48
CA LYS A 263 2.71 -23.26 8.74
C LYS A 263 4.20 -23.33 9.11
N ASN A 264 4.92 -24.29 8.55
CA ASN A 264 6.36 -24.51 8.72
C ASN A 264 7.18 -24.25 7.44
N ALA A 265 6.60 -23.65 6.39
CA ALA A 265 7.34 -23.27 5.18
C ALA A 265 8.45 -22.28 5.51
N TRP A 266 8.14 -21.21 6.23
CA TRP A 266 9.13 -20.21 6.63
C TRP A 266 10.20 -20.79 7.58
N LYS A 267 9.84 -21.75 8.44
CA LYS A 267 10.75 -22.40 9.38
C LYS A 267 11.69 -23.38 8.69
N ARG A 268 11.19 -24.18 7.73
CA ARG A 268 12.05 -24.96 6.83
C ARG A 268 13.01 -24.06 6.08
N ASP A 269 12.52 -22.96 5.52
CA ASP A 269 13.37 -22.00 4.80
C ASP A 269 14.37 -21.30 5.73
N TYR A 270 14.12 -21.23 7.04
CA TYR A 270 15.00 -20.63 8.07
C TYR A 270 16.07 -21.64 8.53
N GLU A 271 15.65 -22.86 8.86
CA GLU A 271 16.52 -23.98 9.25
C GLU A 271 17.47 -24.38 8.10
N LEU A 272 16.97 -24.45 6.86
CA LEU A 272 17.78 -24.66 5.65
C LEU A 272 18.84 -23.56 5.43
N SER A 273 18.57 -22.32 5.83
CA SER A 273 19.55 -21.23 5.68
C SER A 273 20.58 -21.16 6.81
N SER A 274 20.34 -21.84 7.94
CA SER A 274 21.25 -21.86 9.09
C SER A 274 22.20 -23.07 9.10
N GLU A 275 21.94 -24.09 8.28
CA GLU A 275 22.76 -25.30 8.17
C GLU A 275 23.76 -25.28 7.00
N ASP A 276 23.72 -24.26 6.12
CA ASP A 276 24.48 -24.23 4.85
C ASP A 276 25.66 -23.23 4.79
N ASP A 277 26.18 -22.75 5.93
CA ASP A 277 27.40 -21.91 5.92
C ASP A 277 28.71 -22.71 6.07
N ASP A 278 28.65 -24.02 6.39
CA ASP A 278 29.85 -24.84 6.66
C ASP A 278 30.09 -26.01 5.68
N ASP A 279 29.25 -26.22 4.65
CA ASP A 279 29.42 -27.35 3.72
C ASP A 279 29.02 -27.01 2.26
N ILE A 280 29.47 -25.86 1.75
CA ILE A 280 29.43 -25.58 0.30
C ILE A 280 30.43 -26.53 -0.39
N PRO A 281 29.99 -27.49 -1.23
CA PRO A 281 30.90 -28.25 -2.05
C PRO A 281 31.60 -27.30 -3.03
N GLU A 282 32.93 -27.31 -2.98
CA GLU A 282 33.84 -26.63 -3.90
C GLU A 282 33.33 -26.75 -5.35
N GLU A 283 33.07 -25.59 -5.97
CA GLU A 283 32.76 -25.34 -7.39
C GLU A 283 32.26 -26.55 -8.22
N LEU A 284 30.95 -26.59 -8.50
CA LEU A 284 30.46 -27.23 -9.71
C LEU A 284 31.00 -26.44 -10.92
N ASP A 285 32.07 -26.95 -11.51
CA ASP A 285 32.73 -26.46 -12.73
C ASP A 285 31.77 -26.55 -13.93
N LEU A 286 30.82 -25.61 -13.97
CA LEU A 286 29.92 -25.43 -15.10
C LEU A 286 30.68 -24.66 -16.19
N PRO A 287 30.79 -25.20 -17.41
CA PRO A 287 31.49 -24.52 -18.49
C PRO A 287 30.82 -23.17 -18.77
N PRO A 288 31.61 -22.10 -19.01
CA PRO A 288 31.06 -20.77 -19.25
C PRO A 288 30.13 -20.78 -20.47
N PRO A 289 29.04 -20.00 -20.45
CA PRO A 289 28.13 -19.92 -21.58
C PRO A 289 28.88 -19.46 -22.84
N PRO A 290 28.55 -20.00 -24.02
CA PRO A 290 29.20 -19.61 -25.25
C PRO A 290 28.98 -18.11 -25.51
N PRO A 291 29.98 -17.38 -26.03
CA PRO A 291 29.84 -15.97 -26.31
C PRO A 291 28.73 -15.74 -27.35
N PRO A 292 27.96 -14.64 -27.23
CA PRO A 292 26.89 -14.34 -28.16
C PRO A 292 27.39 -14.19 -29.60
N GLU A 293 26.65 -14.74 -30.57
CA GLU A 293 26.98 -14.64 -31.99
C GLU A 293 26.95 -13.18 -32.46
N LYS A 294 28.10 -12.66 -32.93
CA LYS A 294 28.21 -11.27 -33.41
C LYS A 294 27.32 -10.96 -34.63
N TYR A 295 27.03 -11.96 -35.47
CA TYR A 295 26.23 -11.80 -36.69
C TYR A 295 25.29 -13.01 -36.89
N PRO A 296 24.08 -12.97 -36.31
CA PRO A 296 23.11 -14.06 -36.40
C PRO A 296 22.75 -14.36 -37.86
N GLY A 297 22.69 -15.64 -38.22
CA GLY A 297 22.25 -16.08 -39.56
C GLY A 297 23.31 -16.02 -40.67
N THR A 298 24.55 -15.61 -40.38
CA THR A 298 25.65 -15.67 -41.37
C THR A 298 26.22 -17.08 -41.46
N GLY A 299 26.19 -17.68 -42.65
CA GLY A 299 26.74 -19.01 -42.90
C GLY A 299 28.26 -19.06 -42.73
N ARG A 300 28.79 -20.13 -42.10
CA ARG A 300 30.22 -20.29 -41.77
C ARG A 300 31.20 -20.05 -42.94
N ASN A 301 30.79 -20.28 -44.19
CA ASN A 301 31.61 -20.08 -45.39
C ASN A 301 31.26 -18.83 -46.21
N GLU A 302 30.28 -18.02 -45.78
CA GLU A 302 29.85 -16.80 -46.45
C GLU A 302 30.85 -15.65 -46.23
N PRO A 303 30.85 -14.61 -47.09
CA PRO A 303 31.62 -13.40 -46.86
C PRO A 303 31.28 -12.78 -45.50
N CYS A 304 32.30 -12.38 -44.75
CA CYS A 304 32.12 -11.86 -43.40
C CYS A 304 31.46 -10.46 -43.42
N PRO A 305 30.37 -10.23 -42.67
CA PRO A 305 29.64 -8.96 -42.65
C PRO A 305 30.44 -7.77 -42.13
N CYS A 306 31.55 -8.01 -41.44
CA CYS A 306 32.44 -6.96 -40.94
C CYS A 306 33.24 -6.21 -42.03
N GLY A 307 33.07 -6.56 -43.31
CA GLY A 307 33.72 -5.90 -44.43
C GLY A 307 35.17 -6.34 -44.70
N SER A 308 35.66 -7.39 -44.03
CA SER A 308 37.06 -7.85 -44.18
C SER A 308 37.38 -8.57 -45.50
N GLY A 309 36.37 -8.92 -46.31
CA GLY A 309 36.51 -9.68 -47.55
C GLY A 309 36.87 -11.17 -47.37
N LYS A 310 36.98 -11.67 -46.13
CA LYS A 310 37.26 -13.09 -45.81
C LYS A 310 35.97 -13.86 -45.51
N LYS A 311 36.03 -15.21 -45.55
CA LYS A 311 34.92 -16.06 -45.08
C LYS A 311 34.69 -15.90 -43.57
N TYR A 312 33.44 -15.93 -43.11
CA TYR A 312 33.06 -15.68 -41.72
C TYR A 312 33.87 -16.49 -40.69
N LYS A 313 34.06 -17.80 -40.95
CA LYS A 313 34.87 -18.70 -40.10
C LYS A 313 36.35 -18.36 -39.94
N LYS A 314 36.91 -17.53 -40.82
CA LYS A 314 38.33 -17.12 -40.78
C LYS A 314 38.50 -15.68 -40.29
N CYS A 315 37.43 -15.05 -39.81
CA CYS A 315 37.44 -13.65 -39.44
C CYS A 315 36.84 -13.42 -38.05
N CYS A 316 35.51 -13.55 -37.93
CA CYS A 316 34.79 -13.15 -36.71
C CYS A 316 34.27 -14.33 -35.88
N LEU A 317 34.55 -15.57 -36.32
CA LEU A 317 34.27 -16.83 -35.59
C LEU A 317 35.56 -17.46 -35.01
N THR A 318 36.63 -16.67 -34.98
CA THR A 318 37.96 -16.98 -34.41
C THR A 318 38.21 -16.07 -33.24
#